data_AF-A0A2N7QXD8-F1
#
_entry.id   AF-A0A2N7QXD8-F1
#
_cell.length_a   1.000
_cell.length_b   1.000
_cell.length_c   1.000
_cell.angle_alpha   90.00
_cell.angle_beta   90.00
_cell.angle_gamma   90.00
#
_symmetry.space_group_name_H-M   'P 1'
#
loop_
_entity.id
_entity.type
_entity.pdbx_description
1 polymer ?
#
loop_
_entity_poly.entity_id
_entity_poly.type
_entity_poly.pdbx_seq_one_letter_code
_entity_poly.pdbx_strand_id
1 'polypeptide(L)'
;MSRFASLAARPRVLAVVSLIVLLVIGGGIWFWSTGSASGGTGSTGVASASSAAGTDDNGVGILLDLAKTAVTEKRLVAPAGSNAYEFYLSVLQLDPQNKSAMDALHETFPSASADVERAINDNSLDEAQRELSLLREFDSTNYILSLLGGKLDAQRQIQTRQDEARAAAMQAQPQSAGNGSMP
;
A
#
# COMPACT_ATOMS: atom_id res chain seq x y z
N MET A 1 30.94 -44.76 -17.35
CA MET A 1 29.93 -45.42 -16.50
C MET A 1 29.25 -44.36 -15.64
N SER A 2 27.92 -44.28 -15.74
CA SER A 2 26.98 -43.85 -14.69
C SER A 2 26.92 -42.38 -14.25
N ARG A 3 25.78 -41.76 -14.59
CA ARG A 3 25.23 -40.48 -14.09
C ARG A 3 24.42 -40.72 -12.81
N PHE A 4 24.31 -39.71 -11.94
CA PHE A 4 23.12 -39.24 -11.16
C PHE A 4 23.57 -37.92 -10.46
N ALA A 5 23.06 -36.72 -10.76
CA ALA A 5 21.73 -36.12 -10.53
C ALA A 5 21.62 -35.34 -9.19
N SER A 6 21.53 -34.01 -9.34
CA SER A 6 20.68 -33.01 -8.65
C SER A 6 20.68 -32.83 -7.12
N LEU A 7 20.87 -31.58 -6.67
CA LEU A 7 19.89 -30.63 -6.07
C LEU A 7 20.69 -29.47 -5.44
N ALA A 8 20.69 -28.28 -6.02
CA ALA A 8 19.72 -27.19 -5.80
C ALA A 8 19.82 -26.50 -4.42
N ALA A 9 20.20 -25.22 -4.49
CA ALA A 9 19.75 -24.06 -3.70
C ALA A 9 19.74 -24.16 -2.17
N ARG A 10 20.67 -23.42 -1.55
CA ARG A 10 20.66 -23.10 -0.12
C ARG A 10 19.38 -22.33 0.25
N PRO A 11 18.63 -22.76 1.27
CA PRO A 11 17.37 -22.14 1.65
C PRO A 11 17.59 -20.89 2.54
N ARG A 12 16.91 -19.80 2.16
CA ARG A 12 16.03 -18.95 2.99
C ARG A 12 16.59 -18.38 4.31
N VAL A 13 16.97 -17.10 4.28
CA VAL A 13 16.25 -15.96 4.91
C VAL A 13 15.93 -16.02 6.43
N LEU A 14 16.41 -16.99 7.21
CA LEU A 14 16.06 -17.12 8.64
C LEU A 14 17.20 -16.84 9.62
N ALA A 15 17.98 -15.77 9.43
CA ALA A 15 19.11 -15.48 10.33
C ALA A 15 19.39 -13.99 10.64
N VAL A 16 18.37 -13.10 10.59
CA VAL A 16 18.48 -11.72 11.14
C VAL A 16 17.29 -11.38 12.07
N VAL A 17 16.58 -12.38 12.57
CA VAL A 17 15.51 -12.22 13.58
C VAL A 17 16.06 -12.14 15.03
N SER A 18 17.37 -12.20 15.22
CA SER A 18 17.96 -12.41 16.56
C SER A 18 18.48 -11.16 17.28
N LEU A 19 18.00 -9.95 16.96
CA LEU A 19 18.29 -8.73 17.73
C LEU A 19 17.02 -8.00 18.22
N ILE A 20 15.93 -8.74 18.48
CA ILE A 20 14.74 -8.27 19.19
C ILE A 20 14.41 -9.25 20.32
N VAL A 21 15.35 -9.49 21.24
CA VAL A 21 15.07 -10.18 22.51
C VAL A 21 16.04 -9.65 23.57
N LEU A 22 15.71 -8.52 24.21
CA LEU A 22 16.08 -8.21 25.62
C LEU A 22 15.62 -6.79 26.01
N LEU A 23 14.32 -6.48 25.96
CA LEU A 23 13.73 -5.40 26.78
C LEU A 23 12.19 -5.45 26.88
N VAL A 24 11.61 -6.62 27.18
CA VAL A 24 10.20 -6.72 27.65
C VAL A 24 10.08 -7.81 28.72
N ILE A 25 10.22 -7.46 30.00
CA ILE A 25 9.56 -8.15 31.12
C ILE A 25 9.28 -7.11 32.21
N GLY A 26 8.03 -6.66 32.28
CA GLY A 26 7.56 -5.70 33.27
C GLY A 26 6.04 -5.65 33.29
N GLY A 27 5.41 -6.67 33.88
CA GLY A 27 4.05 -6.53 34.43
C GLY A 27 2.89 -7.13 33.65
N GLY A 28 2.97 -8.42 33.32
CA GLY A 28 1.80 -9.19 32.92
C GLY A 28 1.07 -9.82 34.10
N ILE A 29 -0.18 -9.37 34.31
CA ILE A 29 -1.40 -10.19 34.47
C ILE A 29 -1.63 -10.96 35.80
N TRP A 30 -2.76 -10.58 36.42
CA TRP A 30 -3.79 -11.36 37.11
C TRP A 30 -3.93 -11.31 38.63
N PHE A 31 -5.22 -11.31 39.00
CA PHE A 31 -5.81 -11.78 40.25
C PHE A 31 -5.99 -10.71 41.35
N TRP A 32 -7.21 -10.17 41.46
CA TRP A 32 -8.17 -10.56 42.50
C TRP A 32 -9.47 -9.75 42.35
N SER A 33 -10.52 -10.46 41.97
CA SER A 33 -11.89 -10.16 42.36
C SER A 33 -12.12 -10.73 43.77
N THR A 34 -12.30 -9.88 44.78
CA THR A 34 -13.20 -10.19 45.91
C THR A 34 -13.84 -8.91 46.40
N GLY A 35 -15.16 -8.92 46.45
CA GLY A 35 -16.00 -7.73 46.50
C GLY A 35 -16.01 -6.97 47.83
N SER A 36 -16.71 -5.85 47.78
CA SER A 36 -17.60 -5.45 48.86
C SER A 36 -18.79 -4.74 48.23
N ALA A 37 -19.95 -5.33 48.51
CA ALA A 37 -21.24 -4.73 48.26
C ALA A 37 -21.39 -3.46 49.12
N SER A 38 -21.96 -2.42 48.54
CA SER A 38 -22.75 -1.45 49.28
C SER A 38 -23.80 -0.90 48.33
N GLY A 39 -25.06 -1.18 48.67
CA GLY A 39 -26.21 -0.97 47.84
C GLY A 39 -26.49 0.49 47.49
N GLY A 40 -27.16 0.64 46.36
CA GLY A 40 -27.78 1.87 45.89
C GLY A 40 -28.84 1.49 44.87
N THR A 41 -30.03 1.12 45.35
CA THR A 41 -31.25 0.95 44.59
C THR A 41 -31.49 2.16 43.68
N GLY A 42 -31.72 1.94 42.38
CA GLY A 42 -32.14 3.02 41.51
C GLY A 42 -32.12 2.72 40.01
N SER A 43 -33.26 2.23 39.52
CA SER A 43 -33.76 2.35 38.13
C SER A 43 -33.00 1.63 37.01
N THR A 44 -33.62 0.54 36.55
CA THR A 44 -33.49 0.02 35.19
C THR A 44 -33.84 1.11 34.17
N GLY A 45 -32.83 1.83 33.70
CA GLY A 45 -32.86 2.53 32.43
C GLY A 45 -32.05 1.72 31.44
N VAL A 46 -32.72 1.05 30.49
CA VAL A 46 -32.08 0.53 29.27
C VAL A 46 -31.62 1.74 28.45
N ALA A 47 -30.45 2.28 28.80
CA ALA A 47 -29.80 3.32 28.03
C ALA A 47 -29.22 2.67 26.77
N SER A 48 -29.91 2.96 25.67
CA SER A 48 -29.57 2.76 24.28
C SER A 48 -28.09 2.57 24.00
N ALA A 49 -27.79 1.50 23.25
CA ALA A 49 -26.59 1.32 22.45
C ALA A 49 -26.53 2.35 21.30
N SER A 50 -26.62 3.64 21.62
CA SER A 50 -26.45 4.76 20.69
C SER A 50 -25.14 5.47 21.07
N SER A 51 -24.03 4.76 20.87
CA SER A 51 -22.69 5.35 20.91
C SER A 51 -21.82 4.86 19.75
N ALA A 52 -22.34 3.97 18.89
CA ALA A 52 -21.72 3.63 17.61
C ALA A 52 -21.99 4.72 16.55
N ALA A 53 -23.21 5.26 16.48
CA ALA A 53 -23.59 6.20 15.43
C ALA A 53 -22.87 7.57 15.50
N GLY A 54 -22.41 8.01 16.67
CA GLY A 54 -21.72 9.31 16.81
C GLY A 54 -20.22 9.26 16.54
N THR A 55 -19.61 8.08 16.46
CA THR A 55 -18.16 7.95 16.20
C THR A 55 -17.88 7.98 14.69
N ASP A 56 -18.76 7.38 13.90
CA ASP A 56 -18.61 7.29 12.45
C ASP A 56 -18.76 8.66 11.77
N ASP A 57 -19.71 9.49 12.22
CA ASP A 57 -19.89 10.87 11.71
C ASP A 57 -18.64 11.75 11.96
N ASN A 58 -18.01 11.61 13.13
CA ASN A 58 -16.77 12.34 13.45
C ASN A 58 -15.58 11.82 12.61
N GLY A 59 -15.48 10.51 12.41
CA GLY A 59 -14.44 9.89 11.58
C GLY A 59 -14.54 10.31 10.11
N VAL A 60 -15.74 10.31 9.55
CA VAL A 60 -16.01 10.79 8.18
C VAL A 60 -15.62 12.25 8.01
N GLY A 61 -15.96 13.11 8.97
CA GLY A 61 -15.59 14.53 8.96
C GLY A 61 -14.07 14.75 8.93
N ILE A 62 -13.32 14.03 9.77
CA ILE A 62 -11.85 14.11 9.83
C ILE A 62 -11.23 13.67 8.49
N LEU A 63 -11.70 12.55 7.93
CA LEU A 63 -11.19 12.04 6.66
C LEU A 63 -11.48 12.99 5.48
N LEU A 64 -12.65 13.63 5.46
CA LEU A 64 -12.97 14.64 4.45
C LEU A 64 -12.07 15.87 4.55
N ASP A 65 -11.71 16.31 5.76
CA ASP A 65 -10.79 17.43 5.95
C ASP A 65 -9.35 17.08 5.50
N LEU A 66 -8.87 15.89 5.86
CA LEU A 66 -7.59 15.34 5.38
C LEU A 66 -7.56 15.23 3.86
N ALA A 67 -8.64 14.75 3.25
CA ALA A 67 -8.76 14.63 1.81
C ALA A 67 -8.70 16.00 1.11
N LYS A 68 -9.46 16.99 1.60
CA LYS A 68 -9.44 18.37 1.08
C LYS A 68 -8.06 19.02 1.19
N THR A 69 -7.38 18.79 2.30
CA THR A 69 -6.00 19.24 2.49
C THR A 69 -5.07 18.60 1.46
N ALA A 70 -5.16 17.29 1.26
CA ALA A 70 -4.37 16.58 0.27
C ALA A 70 -4.65 17.06 -1.17
N VAL A 71 -5.91 17.36 -1.53
CA VAL A 71 -6.26 17.97 -2.83
C VAL A 71 -5.58 19.33 -2.99
N THR A 72 -5.65 20.18 -1.96
CA THR A 72 -5.04 21.53 -1.97
C THR A 72 -3.53 21.46 -2.15
N GLU A 73 -2.89 20.46 -1.54
CA GLU A 73 -1.46 20.18 -1.66
C GLU A 73 -1.08 19.42 -2.95
N LYS A 74 -2.03 19.18 -3.86
CA LYS A 74 -1.86 18.39 -5.09
C LYS A 74 -1.39 16.95 -4.85
N ARG A 75 -1.64 16.40 -3.65
CA ARG A 75 -1.39 15.00 -3.32
C ARG A 75 -2.62 14.18 -3.67
N LEU A 76 -2.93 14.04 -4.96
CA LEU A 76 -4.14 13.35 -5.40
C LEU A 76 -4.04 11.85 -5.16
N VAL A 77 -3.02 11.21 -5.72
CA VAL A 77 -2.83 9.75 -5.71
C VAL A 77 -1.48 9.32 -5.13
N ALA A 78 -0.59 10.30 -4.94
CA ALA A 78 0.72 10.14 -4.35
C ALA A 78 1.01 11.26 -3.35
N PRO A 79 1.88 11.02 -2.35
CA PRO A 79 2.50 9.74 -2.01
C PRO A 79 1.51 8.76 -1.34
N ALA A 80 1.89 7.49 -1.28
CA ALA A 80 1.13 6.45 -0.59
C ALA A 80 0.95 6.75 0.92
N GLY A 81 -0.23 6.39 1.46
CA GLY A 81 -0.63 6.61 2.85
C GLY A 81 -0.97 8.06 3.18
N SER A 82 -0.93 8.95 2.20
CA SER A 82 -1.02 10.40 2.39
C SER A 82 -1.42 11.06 1.07
N ASN A 83 -2.59 10.69 0.55
CA ASN A 83 -3.17 11.28 -0.65
C ASN A 83 -4.70 11.36 -0.56
N ALA A 84 -5.29 12.21 -1.39
CA ALA A 84 -6.71 12.51 -1.38
C ALA A 84 -7.58 11.28 -1.68
N TYR A 85 -7.17 10.45 -2.65
CA TYR A 85 -7.94 9.27 -3.06
C TYR A 85 -8.05 8.25 -1.94
N GLU A 86 -6.98 7.94 -1.21
CA GLU A 86 -7.03 7.03 -0.07
C GLU A 86 -7.96 7.54 1.04
N PHE A 87 -7.95 8.84 1.33
CA PHE A 87 -8.86 9.43 2.32
C PHE A 87 -10.32 9.38 1.85
N TYR A 88 -10.62 9.76 0.60
CA TYR A 88 -11.98 9.70 0.07
C TYR A 88 -12.50 8.26 -0.04
N LEU A 89 -11.69 7.30 -0.45
CA LEU A 89 -12.07 5.88 -0.47
C LEU A 89 -12.30 5.34 0.96
N SER A 90 -11.57 5.85 1.96
CA SER A 90 -11.83 5.54 3.37
C SER A 90 -13.16 6.14 3.84
N VAL A 91 -13.51 7.35 3.39
CA VAL A 91 -14.85 7.93 3.62
C VAL A 91 -15.92 7.02 3.01
N LEU A 92 -15.76 6.55 1.78
CA LEU A 92 -16.73 5.68 1.12
C LEU A 92 -16.86 4.29 1.75
N GLN A 93 -15.83 3.81 2.46
CA GLN A 93 -15.93 2.59 3.25
C GLN A 93 -16.81 2.76 4.50
N LEU A 94 -16.80 3.96 5.09
CA LEU A 94 -17.61 4.30 6.28
C LEU A 94 -19.03 4.74 5.88
N ASP A 95 -19.14 5.56 4.83
CA ASP A 95 -20.37 6.09 4.27
C ASP A 95 -20.37 5.92 2.73
N PRO A 96 -20.87 4.77 2.23
CA PRO A 96 -20.93 4.48 0.80
C PRO A 96 -21.85 5.41 -0.01
N GLN A 97 -22.64 6.29 0.64
CA GLN A 97 -23.54 7.24 -0.01
C GLN A 97 -23.02 8.69 0.09
N ASN A 98 -21.78 8.88 0.55
CA ASN A 98 -21.20 10.20 0.76
C ASN A 98 -20.99 10.94 -0.58
N LYS A 99 -21.93 11.82 -0.91
CA LYS A 99 -21.87 12.60 -2.15
C LYS A 99 -20.62 13.47 -2.24
N SER A 100 -20.17 14.05 -1.13
CA SER A 100 -18.99 14.91 -1.14
C SER A 100 -17.73 14.14 -1.56
N ALA A 101 -17.56 12.90 -1.12
CA ALA A 101 -16.43 12.06 -1.52
C ALA A 101 -16.56 11.57 -2.96
N MET A 102 -17.76 11.12 -3.37
CA MET A 102 -18.00 10.69 -4.76
C MET A 102 -17.78 11.81 -5.78
N ASP A 103 -18.31 13.00 -5.49
CA ASP A 103 -18.20 14.16 -6.36
C ASP A 103 -16.73 14.60 -6.48
N ALA A 104 -16.01 14.65 -5.35
CA ALA A 104 -14.58 14.97 -5.35
C ALA A 104 -13.75 13.96 -6.16
N LEU A 105 -13.98 12.66 -5.98
CA LEU A 105 -13.27 11.61 -6.72
C LEU A 105 -13.53 11.70 -8.23
N HIS A 106 -14.76 12.02 -8.66
CA HIS A 106 -15.07 12.27 -10.08
C HIS A 106 -14.41 13.55 -10.60
N GLU A 107 -14.50 14.65 -9.85
CA GLU A 107 -13.95 15.94 -10.25
C GLU A 107 -12.44 15.89 -10.42
N THR A 108 -11.73 15.23 -9.49
CA THR A 108 -10.27 15.13 -9.53
C THR A 108 -9.74 14.04 -10.46
N PHE A 109 -10.62 13.17 -10.99
CA PHE A 109 -10.22 12.02 -11.80
C PHE A 109 -9.34 12.37 -13.01
N PRO A 110 -9.63 13.41 -13.81
CA PRO A 110 -8.77 13.77 -14.94
C PRO A 110 -7.35 14.14 -14.48
N SER A 111 -7.22 14.89 -13.38
CA SER A 111 -5.92 15.29 -12.83
C SER A 111 -5.16 14.10 -12.24
N ALA A 112 -5.85 13.25 -11.48
CA ALA A 112 -5.30 12.02 -10.92
C ALA A 112 -4.77 11.07 -12.02
N SER A 113 -5.53 10.90 -13.12
CA SER A 113 -5.10 10.08 -14.25
C SER A 113 -3.86 10.66 -14.96
N ALA A 114 -3.73 11.98 -15.00
CA ALA A 114 -2.55 12.64 -15.55
C ALA A 114 -1.30 12.47 -14.65
N ASP A 115 -1.48 12.37 -13.32
CA ASP A 115 -0.40 12.05 -12.40
C ASP A 115 0.12 10.62 -12.61
N VAL A 116 -0.79 9.64 -12.76
CA VAL A 116 -0.42 8.26 -13.16
C VAL A 116 0.35 8.26 -14.47
N GLU A 117 -0.15 8.99 -15.47
CA GLU A 117 0.54 9.08 -16.75
C GLU A 117 1.95 9.67 -16.62
N ARG A 118 2.11 10.69 -15.78
CA ARG A 118 3.41 11.30 -15.48
C ARG A 118 4.34 10.28 -14.83
N ALA A 119 3.89 9.53 -13.82
CA ALA A 119 4.68 8.49 -13.19
C ALA A 119 5.15 7.41 -14.19
N ILE A 120 4.30 7.04 -15.16
CA ILE A 120 4.69 6.15 -16.27
C ILE A 120 5.77 6.79 -17.14
N ASN A 121 5.59 8.06 -17.52
CA ASN A 121 6.55 8.78 -18.37
C ASN A 121 7.90 8.99 -17.68
N ASP A 122 7.90 9.16 -16.35
CA ASP A 122 9.09 9.31 -15.51
C ASP A 122 9.77 7.98 -15.20
N ASN A 123 9.33 6.87 -15.82
CA ASN A 123 9.82 5.51 -15.62
C ASN A 123 9.67 5.02 -14.15
N SER A 124 8.81 5.68 -13.36
CA SER A 124 8.46 5.31 -11.98
C SER A 124 7.36 4.26 -11.98
N LEU A 125 7.62 3.12 -12.61
CA LEU A 125 6.58 2.14 -12.98
C LEU A 125 5.92 1.44 -11.79
N ASP A 126 6.62 1.32 -10.66
CA ASP A 126 6.05 0.76 -9.44
C ASP A 126 5.05 1.71 -8.79
N GLU A 127 5.38 3.00 -8.73
CA GLU A 127 4.46 4.02 -8.20
C GLU A 127 3.27 4.20 -9.14
N ALA A 128 3.52 4.26 -10.45
CA ALA A 128 2.46 4.30 -11.45
C ALA A 128 1.49 3.11 -11.33
N GLN A 129 1.98 1.89 -11.03
CA GLN A 129 1.09 0.75 -10.81
C GLN A 129 0.22 0.97 -9.58
N ARG A 130 0.81 1.42 -8.47
CA ARG A 130 0.09 1.67 -7.22
C ARG A 130 -1.00 2.72 -7.42
N GLU A 131 -0.64 3.86 -8.01
CA GLU A 131 -1.58 4.93 -8.31
C GLU A 131 -2.69 4.43 -9.24
N LEU A 132 -2.36 3.71 -10.31
CA LEU A 132 -3.35 3.13 -11.24
C LEU A 132 -4.32 2.16 -10.53
N SER A 133 -3.82 1.33 -9.62
CA SER A 133 -4.64 0.44 -8.80
C SER A 133 -5.59 1.23 -7.89
N LEU A 134 -5.13 2.36 -7.33
CA LEU A 134 -5.94 3.23 -6.49
C LEU A 134 -7.10 3.86 -7.27
N LEU A 135 -6.86 4.36 -8.49
CA LEU A 135 -7.94 4.89 -9.34
C LEU A 135 -8.93 3.80 -9.76
N ARG A 136 -8.46 2.56 -9.96
CA ARG A 136 -9.33 1.42 -10.31
C ARG A 136 -10.27 0.99 -9.21
N GLU A 137 -9.92 1.23 -7.95
CA GLU A 137 -10.81 0.99 -6.81
C GLU A 137 -12.08 1.87 -6.91
N PHE A 138 -11.94 3.08 -7.45
CA PHE A 138 -13.05 3.98 -7.68
C PHE A 138 -13.83 3.68 -8.96
N ASP A 139 -13.14 3.60 -10.11
CA ASP A 139 -13.76 3.31 -11.41
C ASP A 139 -12.93 2.33 -12.24
N SER A 140 -13.11 1.04 -11.96
CA SER A 140 -12.45 -0.06 -12.68
C SER A 140 -12.82 -0.14 -14.16
N THR A 141 -13.97 0.44 -14.57
CA THR A 141 -14.50 0.36 -15.93
C THR A 141 -14.02 1.48 -16.85
N ASN A 142 -13.28 2.44 -16.31
CA ASN A 142 -12.80 3.59 -17.04
C ASN A 142 -11.80 3.21 -18.15
N TYR A 143 -12.08 3.65 -19.39
CA TYR A 143 -11.20 3.39 -20.53
C TYR A 143 -9.81 4.01 -20.36
N ILE A 144 -9.68 5.17 -19.71
CA ILE A 144 -8.40 5.84 -19.49
C ILE A 144 -7.47 4.95 -18.66
N LEU A 145 -7.99 4.29 -17.63
CA LEU A 145 -7.19 3.39 -16.79
C LEU A 145 -6.76 2.12 -17.54
N SER A 146 -7.59 1.64 -18.47
CA SER A 146 -7.21 0.54 -19.37
C SER A 146 -6.05 0.92 -20.29
N LEU A 147 -6.12 2.12 -20.88
CA LEU A 147 -5.05 2.65 -21.73
C LEU A 147 -3.74 2.85 -20.95
N LEU A 148 -3.80 3.44 -19.76
CA LEU A 148 -2.65 3.64 -18.89
C LEU A 148 -2.04 2.30 -18.44
N GLY A 149 -2.87 1.29 -18.15
CA GLY A 149 -2.40 -0.07 -17.86
C GLY A 149 -1.58 -0.65 -19.01
N GLY A 150 -2.09 -0.58 -20.23
CA GLY A 150 -1.34 -1.05 -21.42
C GLY A 150 -0.02 -0.31 -21.64
N LYS A 151 0.01 1.02 -21.40
CA LYS A 151 1.22 1.84 -21.47
C LYS A 151 2.25 1.41 -20.42
N LEU A 152 1.80 1.18 -19.18
CA LEU A 152 2.64 0.73 -18.07
C LEU A 152 3.24 -0.65 -18.33
N ASP A 153 2.44 -1.60 -18.82
CA ASP A 153 2.91 -2.95 -19.17
C ASP A 153 3.97 -2.91 -20.28
N ALA A 154 3.76 -2.08 -21.32
CA ALA A 154 4.73 -1.89 -22.39
C ALA A 154 6.07 -1.35 -21.87
N GLN A 155 6.03 -0.34 -20.98
CA GLN A 155 7.23 0.24 -20.37
C GLN A 155 7.97 -0.78 -19.50
N ARG A 156 7.25 -1.59 -18.72
CA ARG A 156 7.87 -2.64 -17.89
C ARG A 156 8.59 -3.68 -18.73
N GLN A 157 7.96 -4.13 -19.81
CA GLN A 157 8.56 -5.11 -20.68
C GLN A 157 9.86 -4.59 -21.32
N ILE A 158 9.90 -3.31 -21.64
CA ILE A 158 11.11 -2.65 -22.14
C ILE A 158 12.21 -2.63 -21.06
N GLN A 159 11.88 -2.26 -19.81
CA GLN A 159 12.85 -2.26 -18.71
C GLN A 159 13.42 -3.67 -18.45
N THR A 160 12.55 -4.68 -18.36
CA THR A 160 12.99 -6.07 -18.13
C THR A 160 13.98 -6.54 -19.20
N ARG A 161 13.71 -6.25 -20.49
CA ARG A 161 14.63 -6.61 -21.57
C ARG A 161 15.98 -5.87 -21.47
N GLN A 162 15.97 -4.61 -21.05
CA GLN A 162 17.20 -3.84 -20.85
C GLN A 162 18.04 -4.42 -19.70
N ASP A 163 17.41 -4.76 -18.59
CA ASP A 163 18.07 -5.36 -17.44
C ASP A 163 18.67 -6.73 -17.78
N GLU A 164 17.93 -7.56 -18.51
CA GLU A 164 18.40 -8.85 -19.02
C GLU A 164 19.61 -8.68 -19.95
N ALA A 165 19.55 -7.76 -20.91
CA ALA A 165 20.66 -7.48 -21.83
C ALA A 165 21.90 -6.96 -21.09
N ARG A 166 21.70 -6.10 -20.08
CA ARG A 166 22.77 -5.58 -19.22
C ARG A 166 23.42 -6.69 -18.41
N ALA A 167 22.63 -7.59 -17.83
CA ALA A 167 23.13 -8.75 -17.09
C ALA A 167 23.92 -9.72 -18.00
N ALA A 168 23.44 -9.97 -19.23
CA ALA A 168 24.13 -10.81 -20.20
C ALA A 168 25.48 -10.19 -20.64
N ALA A 169 25.52 -8.87 -20.86
CA ALA A 169 26.75 -8.16 -21.22
C ALA A 169 27.81 -8.21 -20.10
N MET A 170 27.38 -8.08 -18.83
CA MET A 170 28.27 -8.21 -17.67
C MET A 170 28.86 -9.62 -17.54
N GLN A 171 28.08 -10.66 -17.85
CA GLN A 171 28.55 -12.05 -17.81
C GLN A 171 29.57 -12.36 -18.91
N ALA A 172 29.51 -11.69 -20.06
CA ALA A 172 30.44 -11.89 -21.17
C ALA A 172 31.81 -11.21 -20.98
N GLN A 173 31.99 -10.34 -19.97
CA GLN A 173 33.15 -9.43 -19.88
C GLN A 173 34.42 -9.89 -19.13
N PRO A 174 34.49 -10.99 -18.33
CA PRO A 174 35.75 -11.36 -17.66
C PRO A 174 36.20 -12.83 -17.85
N GLN A 175 36.41 -13.26 -19.10
CA GLN A 175 37.26 -14.43 -19.40
C GLN A 175 38.42 -14.11 -20.36
N SER A 176 38.41 -12.93 -20.98
CA SER A 176 39.39 -12.54 -22.01
C SER A 176 40.69 -11.94 -21.45
N ALA A 177 40.73 -11.55 -20.17
CA ALA A 177 41.87 -10.85 -19.56
C ALA A 177 42.80 -11.74 -18.72
N GLY A 178 42.49 -13.03 -18.55
CA GLY A 178 43.24 -13.95 -17.67
C GLY A 178 44.22 -14.92 -18.36
N ASN A 179 44.23 -15.01 -19.70
CA ASN A 179 44.97 -16.05 -20.42
C ASN A 179 46.17 -15.54 -21.24
N GLY A 180 46.72 -14.37 -20.88
CA GLY A 180 47.75 -13.67 -21.66
C GLY A 180 49.12 -13.53 -21.00
N SER A 181 49.40 -14.14 -19.85
CA SER A 181 50.71 -13.98 -19.20
C SER A 181 51.09 -15.20 -18.35
N MET A 182 51.87 -16.09 -18.94
CA MET A 182 53.03 -16.70 -18.26
C MET A 182 54.00 -17.22 -19.32
N PRO A 183 55.13 -16.54 -19.56
CA PRO A 183 56.26 -17.09 -20.31
C PRO A 183 57.00 -18.19 -19.53
#